data_AF-A0AAV7CTR3-F1
#
_entry.id   AF-A0AAV7CTR3-F1
#
_cell.length_a   1.000
_cell.length_b   1.000
_cell.length_c   1.000
_cell.angle_alpha   90.00
_cell.angle_beta   90.00
_cell.angle_gamma   90.00
#
_symmetry.space_group_name_H-M   'P 1'
#
loop_
_entity.id
_entity.type
_entity.pdbx_description
1 polymer ?
#
loop_
_entity_poly.entity_id
_entity_poly.type
_entity_poly.pdbx_seq_one_letter_code
_entity_poly.pdbx_strand_id
1 'polypeptide(L)'
;VIAEILDATEVQHLVKNDTYSALQTGQKIIIYKKMVSKKVLATGIKNKTSKFFYIYDSYQGKFRLKPREFDSVFELWTKTLEGAQLNVVVTQDFDSGDDNCPSLCTGDHLQVLHHTKTILTTSQGPQEIEVIVCSKGTVEEDDEDDDDNKPEEVLLPIYMKGKFVEEVKDTKKYKLFNAIQKFKLPCDVKVVAKDTSLSNDPLSGFLTIRLEEIMEEPALCVSLYDKASECFEMAIKYFNITVVLLEDKVSSSSVVTNSTKVEELTECFYYNLRKDLPSQQLPPPRPPKRAAKADERKLSKKPVETKQMIPLKLKRFQTTNSDVLTAHHKSPSTVQRNVYSTTLKTNTKSHEGCTCQRPSLETESKTHLSLLHLR
;
A
#
# COMPACT_ATOMS: atom_id res chain seq x y z
N VAL A 1 -12.65 26.26 -16.36
CA VAL A 1 -11.59 27.01 -17.11
C VAL A 1 -11.12 26.16 -18.27
N ILE A 2 -11.01 26.74 -19.45
CA ILE A 2 -10.40 26.09 -20.61
C ILE A 2 -8.89 26.37 -20.54
N ALA A 3 -8.09 25.32 -20.67
CA ALA A 3 -6.64 25.42 -20.67
C ALA A 3 -6.06 24.65 -21.85
N GLU A 4 -4.93 25.13 -22.38
CA GLU A 4 -4.16 24.44 -23.41
C GLU A 4 -2.84 23.96 -22.82
N ILE A 5 -2.49 22.71 -23.12
CA ILE A 5 -1.25 22.08 -22.67
C ILE A 5 -0.09 22.62 -23.50
N LEU A 6 0.85 23.32 -22.85
CA LEU A 6 2.06 23.84 -23.49
C LEU A 6 3.21 22.84 -23.48
N ASP A 7 3.29 22.05 -22.42
CA ASP A 7 4.31 21.02 -22.25
C ASP A 7 3.76 19.92 -21.36
N ALA A 8 3.99 18.66 -21.74
CA ALA A 8 3.63 17.48 -20.98
C ALA A 8 4.82 16.52 -20.98
N THR A 9 5.39 16.27 -19.81
CA THR A 9 6.34 15.16 -19.64
C THR A 9 5.59 13.84 -19.85
N GLU A 10 6.23 12.80 -20.41
CA GLU A 10 5.58 11.50 -20.69
C GLU A 10 4.78 10.95 -19.49
N VAL A 11 3.45 11.12 -19.55
CA VAL A 11 2.48 10.62 -18.55
C VAL A 11 2.15 9.14 -18.80
N GLN A 12 2.87 8.48 -19.70
CA GLN A 12 2.38 7.35 -20.50
C GLN A 12 2.31 6.00 -19.75
N HIS A 13 2.58 5.95 -18.45
CA HIS A 13 2.74 4.67 -17.74
C HIS A 13 2.06 4.59 -16.37
N LEU A 14 1.13 5.48 -16.04
CA LEU A 14 0.44 5.41 -14.74
C LEU A 14 -0.61 4.30 -14.70
N VAL A 15 -1.50 4.31 -15.68
CA VAL A 15 -2.64 3.39 -15.82
C VAL A 15 -2.57 2.66 -17.15
N LYS A 16 -3.25 1.52 -17.24
CA LYS A 16 -3.25 0.70 -18.47
C LYS A 16 -4.24 1.17 -19.53
N ASN A 17 -5.18 2.05 -19.18
CA ASN A 17 -6.08 2.63 -20.17
C ASN A 17 -5.44 3.86 -20.82
N ASP A 18 -5.98 4.27 -21.96
CA ASP A 18 -5.45 5.38 -22.74
C ASP A 18 -5.89 6.76 -22.21
N THR A 19 -6.51 6.83 -21.02
CA THR A 19 -7.10 8.05 -20.46
C THR A 19 -6.14 9.23 -20.45
N TYR A 20 -4.87 8.99 -20.09
CA TYR A 20 -3.85 10.04 -20.02
C TYR A 20 -3.00 10.17 -21.28
N SER A 21 -3.12 9.24 -22.24
CA SER A 21 -2.36 9.28 -23.50
C SER A 21 -2.71 10.49 -24.36
N ALA A 22 -3.93 11.01 -24.19
CA ALA A 22 -4.45 12.18 -24.89
C ALA A 22 -3.96 13.51 -24.30
N LEU A 23 -3.29 13.51 -23.13
CA LEU A 23 -2.75 14.72 -22.52
C LEU A 23 -1.40 15.10 -23.15
N GLN A 24 -1.47 15.62 -24.38
CA GLN A 24 -0.30 15.99 -25.18
C GLN A 24 -0.21 17.49 -25.38
N THR A 25 0.98 17.98 -25.71
CA THR A 25 1.21 19.39 -26.09
C THR A 25 0.28 19.82 -27.23
N GLY A 26 -0.32 21.00 -27.08
CA GLY A 26 -1.32 21.57 -27.98
C GLY A 26 -2.75 21.10 -27.69
N GLN A 27 -2.95 20.09 -26.83
CA GLN A 27 -4.29 19.62 -26.49
C GLN A 27 -5.00 20.61 -25.56
N LYS A 28 -6.28 20.86 -25.83
CA LYS A 28 -7.15 21.65 -24.95
C LYS A 28 -7.90 20.75 -23.98
N ILE A 29 -7.93 21.16 -22.72
CA ILE A 29 -8.64 20.51 -21.62
C ILE A 29 -9.58 21.49 -20.93
N ILE A 30 -10.62 20.95 -20.31
CA ILE A 30 -11.52 21.69 -19.45
C ILE A 30 -11.22 21.30 -18.01
N ILE A 31 -10.85 22.27 -17.19
CA ILE A 31 -10.69 22.10 -15.75
C ILE A 31 -11.99 22.55 -15.07
N TYR A 32 -12.70 21.61 -14.47
CA TYR A 32 -13.99 21.87 -13.83
C TYR A 32 -13.83 22.33 -12.39
N LYS A 33 -13.02 21.60 -11.61
CA LYS A 33 -12.81 21.88 -10.19
C LYS A 33 -11.49 21.31 -9.68
N LYS A 34 -10.96 21.97 -8.65
CA LYS A 34 -9.96 21.39 -7.75
C LYS A 34 -10.68 20.54 -6.71
N MET A 35 -10.12 19.37 -6.40
CA MET A 35 -10.68 18.45 -5.42
C MET A 35 -9.57 17.68 -4.70
N VAL A 36 -9.96 16.88 -3.71
CA VAL A 36 -9.11 15.83 -3.13
C VAL A 36 -9.64 14.51 -3.67
N SER A 37 -8.81 13.78 -4.39
CA SER A 37 -9.13 12.43 -4.85
C SER A 37 -8.94 11.47 -3.69
N LYS A 38 -9.99 10.72 -3.36
CA LYS A 38 -9.97 9.69 -2.32
C LYS A 38 -10.19 8.33 -2.98
N LYS A 39 -9.18 7.48 -2.92
CA LYS A 39 -9.20 6.15 -3.54
C LYS A 39 -8.43 5.14 -2.70
N VAL A 40 -8.64 3.87 -2.99
CA VAL A 40 -7.98 2.76 -2.32
C VAL A 40 -7.04 2.09 -3.30
N LEU A 41 -5.77 1.94 -2.91
CA LEU A 41 -4.82 1.10 -3.62
C LEU A 41 -5.17 -0.36 -3.34
N ALA A 42 -5.29 -1.17 -4.40
CA ALA A 42 -5.70 -2.55 -4.26
C ALA A 42 -4.96 -3.49 -5.23
N THR A 43 -4.76 -4.73 -4.79
CA THR A 43 -4.24 -5.82 -5.63
C THR A 43 -5.31 -6.88 -5.84
N GLY A 44 -5.69 -7.11 -7.09
CA GLY A 44 -6.54 -8.23 -7.49
C GLY A 44 -5.70 -9.47 -7.78
N ILE A 45 -6.02 -10.57 -7.11
CA ILE A 45 -5.32 -11.85 -7.24
C ILE A 45 -6.26 -12.84 -7.96
N LYS A 46 -5.79 -13.35 -9.09
CA LYS A 46 -6.45 -14.40 -9.86
C LYS A 46 -5.42 -15.48 -10.17
N ASN A 47 -5.53 -16.63 -9.50
CA ASN A 47 -4.55 -17.71 -9.59
C ASN A 47 -3.14 -17.19 -9.28
N LYS A 48 -2.17 -17.37 -10.19
CA LYS A 48 -0.79 -16.88 -10.07
C LYS A 48 -0.56 -15.50 -10.69
N THR A 49 -1.62 -14.81 -11.11
CA THR A 49 -1.52 -13.49 -11.73
C THR A 49 -2.11 -12.43 -10.80
N SER A 50 -1.37 -11.33 -10.67
CA SER A 50 -1.78 -10.16 -9.90
C SER A 50 -2.04 -8.99 -10.84
N LYS A 51 -3.04 -8.19 -10.50
CA LYS A 51 -3.33 -6.91 -11.13
C LYS A 51 -3.50 -5.84 -10.07
N PHE A 52 -3.20 -4.60 -10.42
CA PHE A 52 -3.17 -3.48 -9.49
C PHE A 52 -4.21 -2.46 -9.87
N PHE A 53 -4.90 -1.89 -8.87
CA PHE A 53 -6.02 -1.02 -9.10
C PHE A 53 -6.03 0.19 -8.16
N TYR A 54 -6.54 1.30 -8.67
CA TYR A 54 -7.21 2.29 -7.84
C TYR A 54 -8.72 2.06 -7.86
N ILE A 55 -9.33 2.06 -6.69
CA ILE A 55 -10.78 1.96 -6.52
C ILE A 55 -11.28 3.24 -5.88
N TYR A 56 -12.18 3.95 -6.57
CA TYR A 56 -12.71 5.25 -6.16
C TYR A 56 -13.97 5.10 -5.31
N ASP A 57 -14.36 6.17 -4.62
CA ASP A 57 -15.58 6.23 -3.79
C ASP A 57 -16.88 6.05 -4.56
N SER A 58 -16.85 6.40 -5.84
CA SER A 58 -17.93 6.27 -6.79
C SER A 58 -18.24 4.82 -7.20
N TYR A 59 -17.35 3.87 -6.88
CA TYR A 59 -17.54 2.45 -7.16
C TYR A 59 -18.68 1.86 -6.30
N GLN A 60 -19.66 1.24 -6.96
CA GLN A 60 -20.90 0.78 -6.33
C GLN A 60 -20.96 -0.73 -6.08
N GLY A 61 -19.91 -1.46 -6.46
CA GLY A 61 -19.79 -2.87 -6.14
C GLY A 61 -19.70 -3.12 -4.64
N LYS A 62 -20.06 -4.34 -4.22
CA LYS A 62 -20.08 -4.73 -2.81
C LYS A 62 -19.03 -5.81 -2.53
N PHE A 63 -18.38 -5.67 -1.38
CA PHE A 63 -17.33 -6.53 -0.89
C PHE A 63 -17.80 -7.34 0.31
N ARG A 64 -17.25 -8.54 0.46
CA ARG A 64 -17.32 -9.32 1.69
C ARG A 64 -15.89 -9.59 2.16
N LEU A 65 -15.64 -9.51 3.47
CA LEU A 65 -14.34 -9.83 4.04
C LEU A 65 -13.99 -11.29 3.73
N LYS A 66 -12.76 -11.55 3.30
CA LYS A 66 -12.23 -12.89 3.14
C LYS A 66 -11.46 -13.25 4.42
N PRO A 67 -11.66 -14.46 4.98
CA PRO A 67 -10.76 -15.02 5.97
C PRO A 67 -9.29 -14.89 5.56
N ARG A 68 -8.45 -14.45 6.51
CA ARG A 68 -7.00 -14.47 6.34
C ARG A 68 -6.51 -15.92 6.44
N GLU A 69 -5.56 -16.26 5.58
CA GLU A 69 -4.85 -17.54 5.61
C GLU A 69 -3.46 -17.28 6.19
N PHE A 70 -3.03 -18.14 7.11
CA PHE A 70 -1.74 -18.04 7.78
C PHE A 70 -0.95 -19.33 7.62
N ASP A 71 0.34 -19.17 7.31
CA ASP A 71 1.26 -20.28 7.00
C ASP A 71 2.22 -20.59 8.16
N SER A 72 2.12 -19.83 9.25
CA SER A 72 2.93 -20.03 10.45
C SER A 72 2.30 -19.40 11.70
N VAL A 73 2.75 -19.89 12.85
CA VAL A 73 2.40 -19.35 14.16
C VAL A 73 2.94 -17.92 14.33
N PHE A 74 4.07 -17.59 13.72
CA PHE A 74 4.58 -16.22 13.66
C PHE A 74 3.58 -15.26 13.01
N GLU A 75 2.91 -15.66 11.93
CA GLU A 75 1.90 -14.82 11.30
C GLU A 75 0.70 -14.59 12.23
N LEU A 76 0.25 -15.62 12.95
CA LEU A 76 -0.80 -15.48 13.99
C LEU A 76 -0.40 -14.46 15.06
N TRP A 77 0.83 -14.57 15.57
CA TRP A 77 1.36 -13.65 16.57
C TRP A 77 1.41 -12.21 16.05
N THR A 78 2.02 -11.98 14.88
CA THR A 78 2.12 -10.63 14.30
C THR A 78 0.76 -10.01 14.06
N LYS A 79 -0.25 -10.80 13.67
CA LYS A 79 -1.64 -10.31 13.55
C LYS A 79 -2.32 -10.04 14.87
N THR A 80 -1.96 -10.74 15.93
CA THR A 80 -2.46 -10.45 17.28
C THR A 80 -1.89 -9.14 17.82
N LEU A 81 -0.64 -8.79 17.48
CA LEU A 81 -0.04 -7.49 17.82
C LEU A 81 -0.79 -6.29 17.22
N GLU A 82 -1.53 -6.51 16.13
CA GLU A 82 -2.38 -5.48 15.52
C GLU A 82 -3.62 -5.16 16.38
N GLY A 83 -3.80 -5.83 17.54
CA GLY A 83 -4.80 -5.51 18.56
C GLY A 83 -6.18 -6.09 18.30
N ALA A 84 -6.27 -7.19 17.56
CA ALA A 84 -7.51 -7.93 17.34
C ALA A 84 -7.43 -9.31 18.01
N GLN A 85 -8.53 -9.73 18.64
CA GLN A 85 -8.71 -11.11 19.06
C GLN A 85 -8.77 -11.98 17.80
N LEU A 86 -7.89 -12.97 17.72
CA LEU A 86 -7.72 -13.80 16.54
C LEU A 86 -8.18 -15.22 16.85
N ASN A 87 -9.29 -15.62 16.22
CA ASN A 87 -9.75 -17.00 16.23
C ASN A 87 -9.44 -17.62 14.86
N VAL A 88 -8.91 -18.82 14.85
CA VAL A 88 -8.53 -19.54 13.64
C VAL A 88 -8.93 -21.00 13.70
N VAL A 89 -9.11 -21.61 12.54
CA VAL A 89 -9.28 -23.06 12.39
C VAL A 89 -8.02 -23.64 11.77
N VAL A 90 -7.54 -24.75 12.33
CA VAL A 90 -6.45 -25.54 11.76
C VAL A 90 -6.95 -26.25 10.51
N THR A 91 -6.24 -26.09 9.40
CA THR A 91 -6.61 -26.66 8.09
C THR A 91 -5.62 -27.69 7.58
N GLN A 92 -4.59 -27.99 8.38
CA GLN A 92 -3.61 -29.02 8.09
C GLN A 92 -3.18 -29.68 9.40
N ASP A 93 -3.24 -31.00 9.43
CA ASP A 93 -2.74 -31.79 10.55
C ASP A 93 -1.25 -31.51 10.77
N PHE A 94 -0.88 -31.37 12.02
CA PHE A 94 0.49 -31.22 12.44
C PHE A 94 0.78 -32.22 13.55
N ASP A 95 1.70 -33.13 13.26
CA ASP A 95 2.32 -34.01 14.24
C ASP A 95 3.83 -33.83 14.11
N SER A 96 4.45 -33.25 15.14
CA SER A 96 5.89 -33.00 15.12
C SER A 96 6.71 -34.26 15.33
N GLY A 97 6.15 -35.34 15.86
CA GLY A 97 6.91 -36.50 16.37
C GLY A 97 7.94 -36.19 17.47
N ASP A 98 8.29 -34.91 17.66
CA ASP A 98 9.05 -34.34 18.77
C ASP A 98 8.06 -33.93 19.87
N ASP A 99 8.28 -34.37 21.12
CA ASP A 99 7.44 -34.14 22.31
C ASP A 99 7.19 -32.65 22.68
N ASN A 100 7.77 -31.71 21.94
CA ASN A 100 7.80 -30.29 22.29
C ASN A 100 6.83 -29.40 21.51
N CYS A 101 6.22 -29.91 20.44
CA CYS A 101 5.16 -29.16 19.75
C CYS A 101 3.84 -29.92 19.94
N PRO A 102 2.75 -29.21 20.22
CA PRO A 102 1.45 -29.85 20.36
C PRO A 102 0.99 -30.41 19.02
N SER A 103 0.32 -31.56 19.06
CA SER A 103 -0.37 -32.11 17.90
C SER A 103 -1.61 -31.28 17.60
N LEU A 104 -1.77 -30.85 16.35
CA LEU A 104 -2.95 -30.14 15.88
C LEU A 104 -3.64 -30.97 14.80
N CYS A 105 -4.96 -31.08 14.90
CA CYS A 105 -5.79 -31.76 13.92
C CYS A 105 -6.55 -30.75 13.07
N THR A 106 -6.81 -31.11 11.83
CA THR A 106 -7.69 -30.35 10.93
C THR A 106 -9.06 -30.22 11.57
N GLY A 107 -9.57 -29.00 11.67
CA GLY A 107 -10.81 -28.67 12.35
C GLY A 107 -10.63 -28.19 13.79
N ASP A 108 -9.43 -28.22 14.37
CA ASP A 108 -9.20 -27.62 15.69
C ASP A 108 -9.43 -26.10 15.64
N HIS A 109 -10.21 -25.58 16.59
CA HIS A 109 -10.49 -24.15 16.75
C HIS A 109 -9.56 -23.57 17.80
N LEU A 110 -8.81 -22.53 17.43
CA LEU A 110 -7.80 -21.91 18.29
C LEU A 110 -8.07 -20.42 18.43
N GLN A 111 -8.17 -19.97 19.67
CA GLN A 111 -8.19 -18.55 20.01
C GLN A 111 -6.81 -18.13 20.54
N VAL A 112 -6.16 -17.17 19.89
CA VAL A 112 -4.87 -16.64 20.35
C VAL A 112 -5.08 -15.73 21.56
N LEU A 113 -4.47 -16.10 22.69
CA LEU A 113 -4.62 -15.38 23.96
C LEU A 113 -3.48 -14.38 24.15
N HIS A 114 -2.24 -14.86 24.26
CA HIS A 114 -1.08 -14.00 24.50
C HIS A 114 0.23 -14.64 24.04
N HIS A 115 1.28 -13.83 24.01
CA HIS A 115 2.66 -14.22 23.70
C HIS A 115 3.48 -14.33 24.98
N THR A 116 4.31 -15.38 25.11
CA THR A 116 5.21 -15.54 26.26
C THR A 116 6.48 -16.33 25.89
N LYS A 117 7.42 -16.40 26.83
CA LYS A 117 8.60 -17.27 26.76
C LYS A 117 8.43 -18.46 27.70
N THR A 118 8.81 -19.63 27.25
CA THR A 118 8.79 -20.86 28.05
C THR A 118 10.03 -21.71 27.79
N ILE A 119 10.33 -22.64 28.70
CA ILE A 119 11.44 -23.58 28.55
C ILE A 119 10.88 -24.90 28.03
N LEU A 120 11.27 -25.29 26.81
CA LEU A 120 10.92 -26.58 26.22
C LEU A 120 12.14 -27.49 26.18
N THR A 121 11.93 -28.78 26.48
CA THR A 121 13.01 -29.76 26.60
C THR A 121 13.27 -30.38 25.23
N THR A 122 14.12 -29.74 24.45
CA THR A 122 14.50 -30.24 23.13
C THR A 122 15.41 -31.47 23.24
N SER A 123 15.64 -32.16 22.11
CA SER A 123 16.67 -33.21 22.01
C SER A 123 18.09 -32.72 22.36
N GLN A 124 18.30 -31.41 22.52
CA GLN A 124 19.57 -30.77 22.90
C GLN A 124 19.55 -30.23 24.34
N GLY A 125 18.49 -30.50 25.11
CA GLY A 125 18.29 -30.01 26.47
C GLY A 125 17.26 -28.88 26.58
N PRO A 126 17.05 -28.34 27.80
CA PRO A 126 16.11 -27.26 28.04
C PRO A 126 16.52 -25.99 27.29
N GLN A 127 15.62 -25.45 26.47
CA GLN A 127 15.84 -24.21 25.74
C GLN A 127 14.68 -23.25 25.99
N GLU A 128 14.99 -22.00 26.32
CA GLU A 128 14.01 -20.92 26.33
C GLU A 128 13.58 -20.61 24.89
N ILE A 129 12.29 -20.71 24.61
CA ILE A 129 11.70 -20.40 23.31
C ILE A 129 10.48 -19.48 23.46
N GLU A 130 10.20 -18.74 22.40
CA GLU A 130 9.00 -17.90 22.30
C GLU A 130 7.82 -18.72 21.77
N VAL A 131 6.67 -18.58 22.44
CA VAL A 131 5.42 -19.28 22.14
C VAL A 131 4.24 -18.32 22.16
N ILE A 132 3.19 -18.65 21.43
CA ILE A 132 1.85 -18.09 21.68
C ILE A 132 1.02 -19.12 22.45
N VAL A 133 0.24 -18.63 23.41
CA VAL A 133 -0.74 -19.42 24.15
C VAL A 133 -2.06 -19.29 23.43
N CYS A 134 -2.67 -20.42 23.08
CA CYS A 134 -3.98 -20.48 22.46
C CYS A 134 -4.94 -21.26 23.35
N SER A 135 -6.19 -20.80 23.45
CA SER A 135 -7.29 -21.62 23.94
C SER A 135 -7.79 -22.48 22.78
N LYS A 136 -7.84 -23.80 22.98
CA LYS A 136 -8.40 -24.76 22.03
C LYS A 136 -9.86 -25.02 22.40
N GLY A 137 -10.77 -24.57 21.54
CA GLY A 137 -12.21 -24.81 21.67
C GLY A 137 -12.62 -26.05 20.86
N THR A 138 -13.68 -26.73 21.30
CA THR A 138 -14.40 -27.69 20.46
C THR A 138 -15.56 -26.98 19.76
N VAL A 139 -16.06 -27.54 18.65
CA VAL A 139 -17.07 -26.92 17.76
C VAL A 139 -18.42 -26.69 18.47
N GLU A 140 -18.61 -27.27 19.65
CA GLU A 140 -19.89 -27.34 20.36
C GLU A 140 -19.83 -26.52 21.67
N GLU A 141 -20.01 -25.21 21.57
CA GLU A 141 -20.30 -24.36 22.74
C GLU A 141 -21.45 -23.40 22.39
N ASP A 142 -22.63 -23.98 22.17
CA ASP A 142 -23.94 -23.37 22.46
C ASP A 142 -24.66 -24.12 23.61
N ASP A 143 -23.97 -25.05 24.30
CA ASP A 143 -24.47 -25.71 25.50
C ASP A 143 -23.84 -25.04 26.73
N GLU A 144 -24.47 -23.96 27.19
CA GLU A 144 -24.09 -23.15 28.38
C GLU A 144 -24.20 -23.91 29.73
N ASP A 145 -24.15 -25.24 29.75
CA ASP A 145 -24.53 -26.07 30.92
C ASP A 145 -23.45 -27.04 31.44
N ASP A 146 -22.20 -27.00 30.95
CA ASP A 146 -21.11 -27.84 31.48
C ASP A 146 -19.96 -27.00 32.08
N ASP A 147 -20.14 -26.57 33.34
CA ASP A 147 -19.26 -25.71 34.17
C ASP A 147 -17.86 -26.32 34.47
N ASP A 148 -17.55 -27.52 33.96
CA ASP A 148 -16.32 -28.27 34.26
C ASP A 148 -15.32 -28.37 33.09
N ASN A 149 -15.68 -27.98 31.86
CA ASN A 149 -14.75 -28.01 30.72
C ASN A 149 -13.99 -26.69 30.58
N LYS A 150 -12.92 -26.52 31.36
CA LYS A 150 -11.96 -25.44 31.10
C LYS A 150 -11.36 -25.64 29.70
N PRO A 151 -11.34 -24.61 28.84
CA PRO A 151 -10.75 -24.73 27.53
C PRO A 151 -9.26 -25.12 27.65
N GLU A 152 -8.84 -26.09 26.86
CA GLU A 152 -7.47 -26.62 26.89
C GLU A 152 -6.50 -25.55 26.34
N GLU A 153 -5.52 -25.15 27.13
CA GLU A 153 -4.46 -24.23 26.67
C GLU A 153 -3.37 -24.98 25.92
N VAL A 154 -3.07 -24.52 24.71
CA VAL A 154 -2.07 -25.09 23.82
C VAL A 154 -0.97 -24.06 23.55
N LEU A 155 0.28 -24.48 23.74
CA LEU A 155 1.46 -23.65 23.53
C LEU A 155 2.04 -23.89 22.13
N LEU A 156 1.94 -22.89 21.26
CA LEU A 156 2.45 -22.97 19.89
C LEU A 156 3.78 -22.21 19.75
N PRO A 157 4.90 -22.90 19.44
CA PRO A 157 6.16 -22.23 19.16
C PRO A 157 6.06 -21.26 17.99
N ILE A 158 6.59 -20.04 18.11
CA ILE A 158 6.46 -19.02 17.05
C ILE A 158 7.07 -19.47 15.72
N TYR A 159 8.15 -20.26 15.77
CA TYR A 159 8.81 -20.78 14.56
C TYR A 159 8.04 -21.94 13.90
N MET A 160 6.95 -22.42 14.50
CA MET A 160 6.15 -23.53 13.97
C MET A 160 5.44 -23.10 12.68
N LYS A 161 5.56 -23.95 11.66
CA LYS A 161 4.76 -23.85 10.44
C LYS A 161 3.42 -24.54 10.66
N GLY A 162 2.38 -24.03 10.02
CA GLY A 162 1.04 -24.61 10.06
C GLY A 162 0.15 -23.94 9.04
N LYS A 163 -1.06 -24.44 8.86
CA LYS A 163 -2.06 -23.80 7.99
C LYS A 163 -3.28 -23.45 8.82
N PHE A 164 -3.52 -22.16 8.97
CA PHE A 164 -4.60 -21.63 9.79
C PHE A 164 -5.46 -20.70 8.94
N VAL A 165 -6.78 -20.75 9.16
CA VAL A 165 -7.74 -19.85 8.50
C VAL A 165 -8.49 -19.08 9.57
N GLU A 166 -8.52 -17.76 9.45
CA GLU A 166 -9.27 -16.90 10.36
C GLU A 166 -10.77 -17.17 10.34
N GLU A 167 -11.37 -17.21 11.52
CA GLU A 167 -12.81 -17.30 11.67
C GLU A 167 -13.48 -15.95 11.52
N VAL A 168 -14.09 -15.72 10.36
CA VAL A 168 -14.84 -14.50 10.08
C VAL A 168 -16.33 -14.76 10.29
N LYS A 169 -16.86 -14.33 11.45
CA LYS A 169 -18.32 -14.35 11.73
C LYS A 169 -19.11 -13.35 10.87
N ASP A 170 -18.44 -12.35 10.30
CA ASP A 170 -19.08 -11.29 9.54
C ASP A 170 -19.37 -11.70 8.08
N THR A 171 -20.64 -12.01 7.80
CA THR A 171 -21.10 -12.36 6.45
C THR A 171 -21.71 -11.17 5.68
N LYS A 172 -21.66 -9.96 6.25
CA LYS A 172 -22.27 -8.76 5.65
C LYS A 172 -21.55 -8.33 4.37
N LYS A 173 -22.26 -7.52 3.58
CA LYS A 173 -21.77 -6.94 2.32
C LYS A 173 -21.54 -5.44 2.51
N TYR A 174 -20.36 -4.95 2.15
CA TYR A 174 -19.93 -3.58 2.38
C TYR A 174 -19.69 -2.85 1.05
N LYS A 175 -20.06 -1.57 0.99
CA LYS A 175 -19.47 -0.66 -0.02
C LYS A 175 -18.00 -0.42 0.34
N LEU A 176 -17.18 0.01 -0.63
CA LEU A 176 -15.74 0.21 -0.44
C LEU A 176 -15.39 0.98 0.84
N PHE A 177 -15.95 2.18 1.00
CA PHE A 177 -15.61 3.05 2.13
C PHE A 177 -16.13 2.53 3.48
N ASN A 178 -17.24 1.78 3.48
CA ASN A 178 -17.69 1.11 4.70
C ASN A 178 -16.77 -0.05 5.07
N ALA A 179 -16.18 -0.73 4.08
CA ALA A 179 -15.24 -1.82 4.31
C ALA A 179 -13.93 -1.29 4.93
N ILE A 180 -13.32 -0.25 4.36
CA ILE A 180 -12.04 0.29 4.86
C ILE A 180 -12.17 1.07 6.18
N GLN A 181 -13.37 1.55 6.52
CA GLN A 181 -13.64 2.12 7.84
C GLN A 181 -13.77 1.03 8.91
N LYS A 182 -14.30 -0.14 8.53
CA LYS A 182 -14.54 -1.24 9.46
C LYS A 182 -13.31 -2.13 9.66
N PHE A 183 -12.61 -2.43 8.57
CA PHE A 183 -11.50 -3.38 8.56
C PHE A 183 -10.17 -2.63 8.53
N LYS A 184 -9.20 -3.11 9.32
CA LYS A 184 -7.83 -2.60 9.27
C LYS A 184 -7.19 -2.98 7.94
N LEU A 185 -6.53 -2.01 7.31
CA LEU A 185 -5.74 -2.27 6.10
C LEU A 185 -4.33 -2.75 6.47
N PRO A 186 -3.70 -3.62 5.65
CA PRO A 186 -4.29 -4.26 4.47
C PRO A 186 -5.31 -5.36 4.85
N CYS A 187 -6.37 -5.51 4.07
CA CYS A 187 -7.35 -6.60 4.25
C CYS A 187 -7.76 -7.24 2.92
N ASP A 188 -8.07 -8.54 2.98
CA ASP A 188 -8.50 -9.32 1.83
C ASP A 188 -10.03 -9.36 1.76
N VAL A 189 -10.58 -9.02 0.60
CA VAL A 189 -12.02 -9.01 0.35
C VAL A 189 -12.36 -9.72 -0.96
N LYS A 190 -13.62 -10.14 -1.11
CA LYS A 190 -14.17 -10.67 -2.35
C LYS A 190 -15.29 -9.76 -2.85
N VAL A 191 -15.30 -9.49 -4.16
CA VAL A 191 -16.44 -8.83 -4.81
C VAL A 191 -17.62 -9.81 -4.86
N VAL A 192 -18.71 -9.47 -4.17
CA VAL A 192 -19.93 -10.30 -4.05
C VAL A 192 -21.12 -9.70 -4.79
N ALA A 193 -21.03 -8.43 -5.21
CA ALA A 193 -21.92 -7.82 -6.17
C ALA A 193 -21.09 -6.88 -7.05
N LYS A 194 -21.13 -7.09 -8.36
CA LYS A 194 -20.46 -6.22 -9.33
C LYS A 194 -21.12 -4.84 -9.37
N ASP A 195 -20.36 -3.83 -9.77
CA ASP A 195 -20.92 -2.52 -10.10
C ASP A 195 -21.65 -2.59 -11.45
N THR A 196 -22.98 -2.51 -11.42
CA THR A 196 -23.84 -2.59 -12.61
C THR A 196 -23.80 -1.34 -13.47
N SER A 197 -23.23 -0.24 -12.98
CA SER A 197 -23.03 0.97 -13.79
C SER A 197 -21.81 0.89 -14.71
N LEU A 198 -20.94 -0.10 -14.51
CA LEU A 198 -19.84 -0.41 -15.40
C LEU A 198 -20.29 -1.47 -16.41
N SER A 199 -19.99 -1.26 -17.70
CA SER A 199 -20.28 -2.25 -18.76
C SER A 199 -19.55 -3.57 -18.50
N ASN A 200 -18.30 -3.47 -18.03
CA ASN A 200 -17.50 -4.58 -17.55
C ASN A 200 -16.81 -4.17 -16.25
N ASP A 201 -17.19 -4.78 -15.13
CA ASP A 201 -16.59 -4.52 -13.83
C ASP A 201 -15.25 -5.27 -13.71
N PRO A 202 -14.10 -4.56 -13.73
CA PRO A 202 -12.79 -5.19 -13.73
C PRO A 202 -12.50 -5.96 -12.43
N LEU A 203 -13.14 -5.62 -11.31
CA LEU A 203 -12.86 -6.24 -10.02
C LEU A 203 -13.60 -7.57 -9.83
N SER A 204 -14.72 -7.77 -10.55
CA SER A 204 -15.60 -8.92 -10.40
C SER A 204 -14.96 -10.28 -10.76
N GLY A 205 -13.88 -10.27 -11.55
CA GLY A 205 -13.22 -11.48 -12.05
C GLY A 205 -12.12 -12.05 -11.14
N PHE A 206 -11.84 -11.43 -10.00
CA PHE A 206 -10.77 -11.82 -9.08
C PHE A 206 -11.27 -12.70 -7.94
N LEU A 207 -10.43 -13.64 -7.51
CA LEU A 207 -10.76 -14.51 -6.36
C LEU A 207 -10.64 -13.74 -5.04
N THR A 208 -9.62 -12.87 -4.97
CA THR A 208 -9.33 -12.00 -3.83
C THR A 208 -8.94 -10.63 -4.35
N ILE A 209 -9.47 -9.58 -3.71
CA ILE A 209 -8.97 -8.21 -3.81
C ILE A 209 -8.36 -7.87 -2.46
N ARG A 210 -7.05 -7.61 -2.42
CA ARG A 210 -6.38 -7.06 -1.24
C ARG A 210 -6.50 -5.55 -1.29
N LEU A 211 -7.23 -4.96 -0.33
CA LEU A 211 -7.24 -3.51 -0.09
C LEU A 211 -5.99 -3.18 0.71
N GLU A 212 -5.13 -2.33 0.19
CA GLU A 212 -3.79 -2.10 0.75
C GLU A 212 -3.71 -0.82 1.55
N GLU A 213 -4.12 0.30 0.96
CA GLU A 213 -3.90 1.64 1.54
C GLU A 213 -4.97 2.62 1.07
N ILE A 214 -5.33 3.59 1.92
CA ILE A 214 -6.17 4.72 1.52
C ILE A 214 -5.28 5.84 1.01
N MET A 215 -5.55 6.31 -0.20
CA MET A 215 -4.83 7.41 -0.82
C MET A 215 -5.74 8.63 -0.92
N GLU A 216 -5.29 9.72 -0.30
CA GLU A 216 -5.91 11.04 -0.40
C GLU A 216 -4.89 12.01 -0.96
N GLU A 217 -5.22 12.62 -2.10
CA GLU A 217 -4.29 13.53 -2.78
C GLU A 217 -4.99 14.67 -3.52
N PRO A 218 -4.34 15.84 -3.64
CA PRO A 218 -4.85 16.92 -4.47
C PRO A 218 -5.01 16.47 -5.93
N ALA A 219 -6.18 16.73 -6.50
CA ALA A 219 -6.52 16.36 -7.86
C ALA A 219 -7.33 17.45 -8.57
N LEU A 220 -7.36 17.35 -9.89
CA LEU A 220 -8.23 18.14 -10.75
C LEU A 220 -9.26 17.21 -11.40
N CYS A 221 -10.52 17.64 -11.44
CA CYS A 221 -11.53 17.05 -12.31
C CYS A 221 -11.42 17.72 -13.67
N VAL A 222 -11.05 16.94 -14.69
CA VAL A 222 -10.76 17.43 -16.04
C VAL A 222 -11.48 16.62 -17.10
N SER A 223 -11.70 17.20 -18.27
CA SER A 223 -12.03 16.47 -19.49
C SER A 223 -11.18 16.99 -20.64
N LEU A 224 -11.13 16.24 -21.74
CA LEU A 224 -10.67 16.78 -23.00
C LEU A 224 -11.72 17.75 -23.56
N TYR A 225 -11.29 18.77 -24.29
CA TYR A 225 -12.20 19.78 -24.85
C TYR A 225 -13.18 19.18 -25.88
N ASP A 226 -12.70 18.23 -26.69
CA ASP A 226 -13.48 17.47 -27.68
C ASP A 226 -14.41 16.41 -27.05
N LYS A 227 -14.22 16.08 -25.77
CA LYS A 227 -15.01 15.09 -25.01
C LYS A 227 -15.47 15.62 -23.65
N ALA A 228 -16.12 16.78 -23.65
CA ALA A 228 -16.55 17.47 -22.43
C ALA A 228 -17.59 16.71 -21.56
N SER A 229 -18.21 15.65 -22.08
CA SER A 229 -19.14 14.81 -21.32
C SER A 229 -18.44 13.80 -20.42
N GLU A 230 -17.16 13.52 -20.65
CA GLU A 230 -16.39 12.48 -19.96
C GLU A 230 -15.26 13.13 -19.17
N CYS A 231 -15.46 13.27 -17.86
CA CYS A 231 -14.41 13.74 -16.97
C CYS A 231 -13.71 12.59 -16.26
N PHE A 232 -12.44 12.86 -15.93
CA PHE A 232 -11.57 11.98 -15.16
C PHE A 232 -10.80 12.79 -14.12
N GLU A 233 -10.23 12.09 -13.14
CA GLU A 233 -9.44 12.70 -12.08
C GLU A 233 -7.96 12.70 -12.44
N MET A 234 -7.32 13.87 -12.37
CA MET A 234 -5.88 14.03 -12.57
C MET A 234 -5.23 14.38 -11.23
N ALA A 235 -4.58 13.39 -10.61
CA ALA A 235 -3.88 13.56 -9.34
C ALA A 235 -2.56 14.30 -9.52
N ILE A 236 -2.51 15.56 -9.11
CA ILE A 236 -1.53 16.56 -9.55
C ILE A 236 -0.09 16.05 -9.40
N LYS A 237 0.23 15.37 -8.30
CA LYS A 237 1.58 14.89 -7.97
C LYS A 237 2.20 13.92 -8.98
N TYR A 238 1.40 13.31 -9.86
CA TYR A 238 1.88 12.36 -10.87
C TYR A 238 1.99 12.97 -12.27
N PHE A 239 1.60 14.23 -12.44
CA PHE A 239 1.55 14.90 -13.74
C PHE A 239 2.45 16.13 -13.68
N ASN A 240 3.41 16.19 -14.61
CA ASN A 240 4.21 17.39 -14.83
C ASN A 240 3.75 18.02 -16.14
N ILE A 241 2.74 18.89 -16.04
CA ILE A 241 2.09 19.54 -17.19
C ILE A 241 2.10 21.04 -16.98
N THR A 242 2.53 21.76 -18.00
CA THR A 242 2.43 23.22 -18.07
C THR A 242 1.24 23.59 -18.94
N VAL A 243 0.37 24.45 -18.44
CA VAL A 243 -0.82 24.89 -19.17
C VAL A 243 -0.91 26.41 -19.25
N VAL A 244 -1.52 26.90 -20.33
CA VAL A 244 -1.98 28.28 -20.44
C VAL A 244 -3.50 28.31 -20.29
N LEU A 245 -4.00 29.20 -19.42
CA LEU A 245 -5.43 29.43 -19.30
C LEU A 245 -5.90 30.30 -20.46
N LEU A 246 -6.88 29.80 -21.22
CA LEU A 246 -7.45 30.51 -22.36
C LEU A 246 -8.71 31.29 -21.98
N GLU A 247 -9.66 30.64 -21.29
CA GLU A 247 -10.95 31.21 -20.95
C GLU A 247 -11.46 30.73 -19.58
N ASP A 248 -11.99 31.66 -18.78
CA ASP A 248 -12.45 31.36 -17.43
C ASP A 248 -13.83 30.66 -17.39
N LYS A 249 -14.60 30.68 -18.48
CA LYS A 249 -16.04 30.37 -18.41
C LYS A 249 -16.49 29.29 -19.39
N VAL A 250 -16.48 28.03 -18.92
CA VAL A 250 -17.39 27.03 -19.49
C VAL A 250 -18.77 27.26 -18.86
N SER A 251 -19.69 27.81 -19.65
CA SER A 251 -21.09 27.96 -19.25
C SER A 251 -21.78 26.60 -19.36
N SER A 252 -21.71 25.77 -18.32
CA SER A 252 -22.46 24.51 -18.33
C SER A 252 -23.03 24.17 -16.96
N SER A 253 -24.35 24.37 -16.87
CA SER A 253 -25.30 23.81 -15.89
C SER A 253 -25.34 22.26 -15.88
N SER A 254 -24.46 21.58 -16.62
CA SER A 254 -24.42 20.13 -16.70
C SER A 254 -23.74 19.56 -15.46
N VAL A 255 -24.43 18.66 -14.77
CA VAL A 255 -23.86 17.86 -13.69
C VAL A 255 -22.72 17.01 -14.26
N VAL A 256 -21.49 17.47 -14.07
CA VAL A 256 -20.28 16.75 -14.47
C VAL A 256 -20.17 15.53 -13.56
N THR A 257 -20.37 14.35 -14.13
CA THR A 257 -20.35 13.09 -13.38
C THR A 257 -18.97 12.47 -13.56
N ASN A 258 -18.19 12.37 -12.47
CA ASN A 258 -16.91 11.65 -12.48
C ASN A 258 -17.16 10.23 -12.96
N SER A 259 -16.61 9.90 -14.14
CA SER A 259 -16.84 8.61 -14.79
C SER A 259 -15.93 7.52 -14.22
N THR A 260 -14.77 7.90 -13.70
CA THR A 260 -13.77 6.97 -13.18
C THR A 260 -14.21 6.37 -11.85
N LYS A 261 -14.38 5.04 -11.85
CA LYS A 261 -14.71 4.24 -10.65
C LYS A 261 -13.60 3.28 -10.26
N VAL A 262 -12.91 2.75 -11.25
CA VAL A 262 -11.79 1.84 -11.10
C VAL A 262 -10.77 2.12 -12.20
N GLU A 263 -9.49 2.17 -11.86
CA GLU A 263 -8.38 2.26 -12.82
C GLU A 263 -7.43 1.08 -12.62
N GLU A 264 -7.11 0.36 -13.70
CA GLU A 264 -6.04 -0.65 -13.68
C GLU A 264 -4.68 0.05 -13.83
N LEU A 265 -3.80 -0.14 -12.85
CA LEU A 265 -2.47 0.46 -12.82
C LEU A 265 -1.47 -0.39 -13.60
N THR A 266 -0.41 0.25 -14.08
CA THR A 266 0.77 -0.50 -14.56
C THR A 266 1.55 -1.07 -13.37
N GLU A 267 2.29 -2.15 -13.60
CA GLU A 267 3.13 -2.77 -12.58
C GLU A 267 4.25 -1.82 -12.12
N CYS A 268 4.88 -1.11 -13.06
CA CYS A 268 5.90 -0.11 -12.77
C CYS A 268 5.36 1.00 -11.86
N PHE A 269 4.17 1.51 -12.16
CA PHE A 269 3.56 2.55 -11.34
C PHE A 269 3.21 2.02 -9.95
N TYR A 270 2.57 0.86 -9.86
CA TYR A 270 2.25 0.21 -8.58
C TYR A 270 3.48 0.06 -7.67
N TYR A 271 4.59 -0.50 -8.16
CA TYR A 271 5.77 -0.68 -7.33
C TYR A 271 6.47 0.63 -6.97
N ASN A 272 6.36 1.67 -7.80
CA ASN A 272 6.83 3.00 -7.43
C ASN A 272 6.01 3.57 -6.27
N LEU A 273 4.68 3.44 -6.29
CA LEU A 273 3.82 3.83 -5.17
C LEU A 273 4.20 3.09 -3.88
N ARG A 274 4.47 1.79 -3.96
CA ARG A 274 4.84 0.97 -2.79
C ARG A 274 6.15 1.38 -2.13
N LYS A 275 7.09 2.00 -2.84
CA LYS A 275 8.36 2.48 -2.26
C LYS A 275 8.15 3.63 -1.30
N ASP A 276 7.15 4.47 -1.56
CA ASP A 276 6.87 5.67 -0.77
C ASP A 276 5.92 5.38 0.41
N LEU A 277 5.34 4.17 0.45
CA LEU A 277 4.45 3.74 1.53
C LEU A 277 5.23 3.07 2.66
N PRO A 278 4.89 3.35 3.94
CA PRO A 278 5.55 2.72 5.07
C PRO A 278 5.32 1.20 5.08
N SER A 279 6.40 0.42 5.16
CA SER A 279 6.33 -1.04 5.36
C SER A 279 6.44 -1.36 6.84
N GLN A 280 5.42 -2.04 7.40
CA GLN A 280 5.37 -2.46 8.81
C GLN A 280 5.69 -3.95 9.00
N GLN A 281 6.13 -4.67 7.96
CA GLN A 281 6.30 -6.12 8.04
C GLN A 281 7.56 -6.49 8.83
N LEU A 282 7.37 -7.19 9.97
CA LEU A 282 8.46 -7.76 10.74
C LEU A 282 9.07 -8.97 10.02
N PRO A 283 10.40 -9.14 10.04
CA PRO A 283 11.03 -10.32 9.45
C PRO A 283 10.64 -11.59 10.23
N PRO A 284 10.44 -12.73 9.55
CA PRO A 284 10.14 -13.99 10.23
C PRO A 284 11.30 -14.45 11.11
N PRO A 285 11.03 -15.02 12.30
CA PRO A 285 12.04 -15.49 13.23
C PRO A 285 12.73 -16.72 12.65
N ARG A 286 14.04 -16.79 12.86
CA ARG A 286 14.84 -17.92 12.39
C ARG A 286 14.60 -19.12 13.33
N PRO A 287 14.36 -20.33 12.80
CA PRO A 287 14.30 -21.54 13.61
C PRO A 287 15.58 -21.74 14.45
N PRO A 288 15.48 -22.41 15.62
CA PRO A 288 16.65 -22.77 16.41
C PRO A 288 17.69 -23.53 15.57
N LYS A 289 18.96 -23.18 15.71
CA LYS A 289 20.05 -23.80 14.95
C LYS A 289 20.28 -25.22 15.46
N ARG A 290 20.02 -26.24 14.63
CA ARG A 290 20.36 -27.64 14.96
C ARG A 290 21.87 -27.74 15.18
N ALA A 291 22.31 -28.26 16.34
CA ALA A 291 23.72 -28.58 16.55
C ALA A 291 24.15 -29.64 15.53
N ALA A 292 25.18 -29.34 14.73
CA ALA A 292 25.80 -30.34 13.88
C ALA A 292 26.33 -31.46 14.79
N LYS A 293 25.98 -32.71 14.47
CA LYS A 293 26.53 -33.86 15.19
C LYS A 293 28.06 -33.78 15.09
N ALA A 294 28.72 -33.56 16.22
CA ALA A 294 30.16 -33.69 16.32
C ALA A 294 30.47 -35.17 16.05
N ASP A 295 31.10 -35.45 14.92
CA ASP A 295 31.65 -36.78 14.64
C ASP A 295 32.70 -37.08 15.71
N GLU A 296 32.35 -37.96 16.66
CA GLU A 296 33.31 -38.61 17.53
C GLU A 296 34.19 -39.56 16.69
N ARG A 297 35.30 -39.03 16.14
CA ARG A 297 36.44 -39.86 15.73
C ARG A 297 37.72 -39.36 16.38
N LYS A 298 37.90 -39.90 17.59
CA LYS A 298 39.15 -40.37 18.23
C LYS A 298 40.43 -39.54 18.08
N LEU A 299 40.96 -39.18 19.26
CA LEU A 299 42.34 -38.82 19.54
C LEU A 299 43.37 -39.72 18.80
N SER A 300 44.37 -39.08 18.19
CA SER A 300 45.77 -39.53 18.31
C SER A 300 46.73 -38.34 18.21
N LYS A 301 47.56 -38.21 19.25
CA LYS A 301 48.67 -37.28 19.54
C LYS A 301 49.72 -37.31 18.39
N LYS A 302 50.61 -36.35 18.08
CA LYS A 302 51.37 -35.31 18.84
C LYS A 302 52.23 -34.47 17.83
N PRO A 303 53.18 -33.58 18.24
CA PRO A 303 53.16 -32.11 18.14
C PRO A 303 54.06 -31.49 17.04
N VAL A 304 54.06 -30.15 16.87
CA VAL A 304 55.26 -29.26 16.80
C VAL A 304 54.89 -27.79 16.47
N GLU A 305 55.40 -26.91 17.35
CA GLU A 305 55.85 -25.51 17.29
C GLU A 305 55.14 -24.39 16.49
N THR A 306 54.62 -23.45 17.29
CA THR A 306 54.75 -21.98 17.28
C THR A 306 55.39 -21.28 16.06
N LYS A 307 54.63 -20.36 15.45
CA LYS A 307 55.10 -18.99 15.15
C LYS A 307 53.92 -18.02 14.95
N GLN A 308 54.08 -16.87 15.59
CA GLN A 308 53.11 -15.78 15.71
C GLN A 308 53.03 -14.92 14.44
N MET A 309 51.79 -14.44 14.18
CA MET A 309 51.35 -13.11 13.71
C MET A 309 52.08 -12.40 12.55
N ILE A 310 51.32 -11.93 11.55
CA ILE A 310 51.03 -10.49 11.25
C ILE A 310 50.16 -10.38 9.95
N PRO A 311 49.39 -9.28 9.74
CA PRO A 311 48.03 -9.37 9.18
C PRO A 311 47.82 -9.00 7.69
N LEU A 312 46.60 -9.32 7.27
CA LEU A 312 45.87 -9.04 6.03
C LEU A 312 46.18 -7.67 5.39
N LYS A 313 46.59 -7.69 4.11
CA LYS A 313 46.39 -6.57 3.18
C LYS A 313 45.47 -6.99 2.03
N LEU A 314 44.37 -6.25 1.96
CA LEU A 314 43.32 -6.28 0.95
C LEU A 314 43.90 -5.93 -0.44
N LYS A 315 43.86 -6.88 -1.38
CA LYS A 315 44.14 -6.61 -2.80
C LYS A 315 42.86 -6.15 -3.49
N ARG A 316 42.84 -4.88 -3.89
CA ARG A 316 41.89 -4.29 -4.83
C ARG A 316 42.41 -4.57 -6.24
N PHE A 317 41.58 -5.14 -7.10
CA PHE A 317 41.89 -5.36 -8.51
C PHE A 317 42.03 -4.03 -9.24
N GLN A 318 43.09 -3.91 -10.05
CA GLN A 318 43.30 -2.84 -11.02
C GLN A 318 42.84 -3.33 -12.39
N THR A 319 42.15 -2.47 -13.13
CA THR A 319 42.13 -2.50 -14.59
C THR A 319 42.60 -1.14 -15.12
N THR A 320 43.61 -1.24 -15.96
CA THR A 320 44.24 -0.30 -16.91
C THR A 320 43.19 0.36 -17.84
N ASN A 321 43.38 1.50 -18.52
CA ASN A 321 44.57 2.23 -18.95
C ASN A 321 44.20 3.66 -19.46
N SER A 322 45.24 4.51 -19.50
CA SER A 322 45.57 5.58 -20.48
C SER A 322 44.74 6.86 -20.64
N ASP A 323 45.40 7.95 -20.23
CA ASP A 323 45.73 9.18 -20.97
C ASP A 323 44.64 10.15 -21.47
N VAL A 324 44.71 11.41 -20.99
CA VAL A 324 45.25 12.58 -21.72
C VAL A 324 44.90 13.88 -20.95
N LEU A 325 45.93 14.72 -20.74
CA LEU A 325 46.02 16.20 -20.62
C LEU A 325 44.68 16.98 -20.41
N THR A 326 44.51 17.95 -19.51
CA THR A 326 45.33 19.16 -19.26
C THR A 326 44.69 19.90 -18.08
N ALA A 327 45.49 20.48 -17.20
CA ALA A 327 45.03 21.32 -16.09
C ALA A 327 44.87 22.79 -16.53
N HIS A 328 43.73 23.41 -16.22
CA HIS A 328 43.66 24.86 -16.00
C HIS A 328 42.53 25.23 -15.02
N HIS A 329 42.95 25.96 -13.99
CA HIS A 329 42.27 27.04 -13.27
C HIS A 329 41.02 26.81 -12.41
N LYS A 330 41.24 27.09 -11.12
CA LYS A 330 40.53 28.04 -10.25
C LYS A 330 39.01 27.84 -10.10
N SER A 331 38.65 27.38 -8.91
CA SER A 331 37.46 27.78 -8.13
C SER A 331 37.08 29.26 -8.33
N PRO A 332 35.79 29.61 -8.28
CA PRO A 332 35.33 30.16 -7.00
C PRO A 332 33.85 29.88 -6.62
N SER A 333 33.64 30.06 -5.31
CA SER A 333 32.48 30.67 -4.66
C SER A 333 31.07 30.08 -4.83
N THR A 334 30.63 29.48 -3.73
CA THR A 334 29.26 29.50 -3.20
C THR A 334 28.60 30.87 -3.37
N VAL A 335 27.48 30.92 -4.08
CA VAL A 335 26.54 32.05 -4.06
C VAL A 335 25.16 31.52 -3.71
N GLN A 336 24.67 31.97 -2.56
CA GLN A 336 23.29 31.88 -2.11
C GLN A 336 22.36 32.53 -3.15
N ARG A 337 21.23 31.88 -3.48
CA ARG A 337 20.10 32.58 -4.11
C ARG A 337 18.85 32.43 -3.26
N ASN A 338 18.35 33.61 -2.89
CA ASN A 338 17.18 33.89 -2.09
C ASN A 338 15.90 33.35 -2.72
N VAL A 339 15.06 32.79 -1.85
CA VAL A 339 13.65 32.50 -2.07
C VAL A 339 12.88 33.82 -1.89
N TYR A 340 12.18 34.28 -2.92
CA TYR A 340 11.15 35.32 -2.76
C TYR A 340 9.79 34.66 -2.58
N SER A 341 9.29 34.73 -1.35
CA SER A 341 7.88 34.48 -0.99
C SER A 341 7.16 35.83 -0.99
N THR A 342 6.20 36.02 -1.88
CA THR A 342 5.29 37.17 -1.84
C THR A 342 4.00 36.78 -1.13
N THR A 343 3.86 37.28 0.10
CA THR A 343 2.62 37.28 0.87
C THR A 343 1.87 38.59 0.59
N LEU A 344 0.63 38.51 0.13
CA LEU A 344 -0.27 39.67 0.03
C LEU A 344 -0.93 39.91 1.39
N LYS A 345 -0.66 41.08 1.98
CA LYS A 345 -1.30 41.60 3.18
C LYS A 345 -2.65 42.24 2.83
N THR A 346 -3.68 41.89 3.57
CA THR A 346 -4.95 42.62 3.66
C THR A 346 -4.86 43.65 4.78
N ASN A 347 -5.31 44.90 4.56
CA ASN A 347 -5.69 45.79 5.66
C ASN A 347 -6.86 46.73 5.32
N THR A 348 -7.98 46.47 6.00
CA THR A 348 -8.89 47.37 6.75
C THR A 348 -9.56 48.62 6.14
N LYS A 349 -10.91 48.56 6.19
CA LYS A 349 -11.91 49.47 6.80
C LYS A 349 -12.46 50.75 6.11
N SER A 350 -13.78 50.67 5.85
CA SER A 350 -14.92 51.58 6.13
C SER A 350 -14.96 53.05 5.66
N HIS A 351 -15.97 53.41 4.84
CA HIS A 351 -17.15 54.21 5.23
C HIS A 351 -18.20 54.34 4.10
N GLU A 352 -19.44 54.64 4.49
CA GLU A 352 -20.68 54.86 3.72
C GLU A 352 -20.65 56.06 2.76
N GLY A 353 -21.53 56.06 1.74
CA GLY A 353 -21.87 57.28 0.97
C GLY A 353 -22.48 57.01 -0.41
N CYS A 354 -23.54 57.74 -0.73
CA CYS A 354 -24.52 57.53 -1.80
C CYS A 354 -24.09 58.00 -3.21
N THR A 355 -24.96 57.69 -4.18
CA THR A 355 -25.27 58.36 -5.46
C THR A 355 -24.59 57.96 -6.79
N CYS A 356 -25.48 57.91 -7.80
CA CYS A 356 -25.38 57.44 -9.17
C CYS A 356 -24.35 58.16 -10.05
N GLN A 357 -23.77 57.44 -11.02
CA GLN A 357 -23.80 57.75 -12.47
C GLN A 357 -23.00 56.71 -13.27
N ARG A 358 -23.55 56.30 -14.42
CA ARG A 358 -22.86 55.52 -15.46
C ARG A 358 -21.68 56.31 -16.02
N PRO A 359 -20.63 55.61 -16.47
CA PRO A 359 -20.25 55.78 -17.86
C PRO A 359 -20.03 54.44 -18.57
N SER A 360 -20.51 54.42 -19.82
CA SER A 360 -20.17 53.50 -20.89
C SER A 360 -18.66 53.52 -21.15
N LEU A 361 -18.02 52.35 -21.09
CA LEU A 361 -16.68 52.11 -21.62
C LEU A 361 -16.63 50.71 -22.25
N GLU A 362 -16.13 50.70 -23.48
CA GLU A 362 -15.84 49.54 -24.32
C GLU A 362 -15.03 48.50 -23.54
N THR A 363 -15.53 47.26 -23.51
CA THR A 363 -14.74 46.14 -23.01
C THR A 363 -13.85 45.61 -24.13
N GLU A 364 -12.64 46.15 -24.20
CA GLU A 364 -11.49 45.38 -24.71
C GLU A 364 -11.41 44.09 -23.89
N SER A 365 -11.68 42.95 -24.53
CA SER A 365 -11.48 41.64 -23.93
C SER A 365 -9.99 41.37 -23.82
N LYS A 366 -9.36 41.87 -22.76
CA LYS A 366 -8.03 41.43 -22.35
C LYS A 366 -8.15 40.00 -21.85
N THR A 367 -7.90 39.03 -22.72
CA THR A 367 -7.62 37.64 -22.33
C THR A 367 -6.36 37.64 -21.48
N HIS A 368 -6.54 37.54 -20.16
CA HIS A 368 -5.45 37.45 -19.19
C HIS A 368 -4.88 36.03 -19.24
N LEU A 369 -3.97 35.78 -20.18
CA LEU A 369 -3.24 34.51 -20.28
C LEU A 369 -2.43 34.33 -19.00
N SER A 370 -2.84 33.36 -18.19
CA SER A 370 -2.17 33.02 -16.93
C SER A 370 -1.50 31.66 -17.11
N LEU A 371 -0.19 31.60 -16.84
CA LEU A 371 0.58 30.37 -16.96
C LEU A 371 0.53 29.61 -15.62
N LEU A 372 0.12 28.35 -15.66
CA LEU A 372 0.03 27.48 -14.49
C LEU A 372 0.92 26.25 -14.69
N HIS A 373 1.80 26.03 -13.73
CA HIS A 373 2.53 24.77 -13.60
C HIS A 373 1.78 23.87 -12.62
N LEU A 374 1.35 22.71 -13.09
CA LEU A 374 0.79 21.66 -12.24
C LEU A 374 1.96 20.75 -11.82
N ARG A 375 2.25 20.72 -10.52
CA ARG A 375 3.29 19.90 -9.88
C ARG A 375 2.74 19.15 -8.68
#